data_AF-A0AA97H3X1-F1
#
_entry.id   AF-A0AA97H3X1-F1
#
_cell.length_a   1.000
_cell.length_b   1.000
_cell.length_c   1.000
_cell.angle_alpha   90.00
_cell.angle_beta   90.00
_cell.angle_gamma   90.00
#
_symmetry.space_group_name_H-M   'P 1'
#
loop_
_entity.id
_entity.type
_entity.pdbx_description
1 polymer ?
#
loop_
_entity_poly.entity_id
_entity_poly.type
_entity_poly.pdbx_seq_one_letter_code
_entity_poly.pdbx_strand_id
1 'polypeptide(L)'
;MSVNAREEEYEHVELFGRPALFTNSRIDRGTVPEGFHCYDLRGSDRDPGKPTTVENRVVVNHAGTVLTAEPITIPREGFRRLRGGRQNYGYIVETEHYRYCLRCNPGPGDYQAYLAAFDLRVQRMNMKQKTPAQDCGLEDGIGDQTPEQGITMGGL
;
A
#
# COMPACT_ATOMS: atom_id res chain seq x y z
N MET A 1 -8.82 15.57 9.00
CA MET A 1 -7.44 15.53 9.50
C MET A 1 -6.78 14.26 9.00
N SER A 2 -5.46 14.26 8.84
CA SER A 2 -4.67 13.06 8.51
C SER A 2 -3.87 12.60 9.71
N VAL A 3 -3.61 11.30 9.81
CA VAL A 3 -2.91 10.64 10.93
C VAL A 3 -1.53 10.14 10.50
N ASN A 4 -0.64 9.95 11.48
CA ASN A 4 0.70 9.44 11.24
C ASN A 4 0.65 7.96 10.82
N ALA A 5 1.21 7.65 9.66
CA ALA A 5 1.20 6.30 9.09
C ALA A 5 1.90 5.25 9.95
N ARG A 6 2.83 5.67 10.83
CA ARG A 6 3.62 4.79 11.71
C ARG A 6 2.94 4.50 13.04
N GLU A 7 1.93 5.28 13.40
CA GLU A 7 1.19 5.17 14.66
C GLU A 7 -0.23 4.62 14.45
N GLU A 8 -0.74 4.71 13.23
CA GLU A 8 -2.06 4.20 12.87
C GLU A 8 -2.15 2.68 12.98
N GLU A 9 -3.31 2.19 13.41
CA GLU A 9 -3.65 0.78 13.40
C GLU A 9 -4.27 0.37 12.07
N TYR A 10 -3.76 -0.72 11.47
CA TYR A 10 -4.20 -1.18 10.16
C TYR A 10 -4.85 -2.57 10.20
N GLU A 11 -5.93 -2.70 9.45
CA GLU A 11 -6.49 -3.98 9.05
C GLU A 11 -5.65 -4.58 7.91
N HIS A 12 -5.46 -5.90 7.92
CA HIS A 12 -4.77 -6.58 6.83
C HIS A 12 -5.79 -7.02 5.78
N VAL A 13 -5.58 -6.58 4.55
CA VAL A 13 -6.47 -6.87 3.43
C VAL A 13 -5.67 -7.40 2.25
N GLU A 14 -6.39 -7.91 1.26
CA GLU A 14 -5.81 -8.30 -0.02
C GLU A 14 -6.36 -7.38 -1.10
N LEU A 15 -5.47 -6.74 -1.86
CA LEU A 15 -5.82 -5.83 -2.94
C LEU A 15 -5.12 -6.27 -4.23
N PHE A 16 -5.91 -6.66 -5.23
CA PHE A 16 -5.45 -7.24 -6.49
C PHE A 16 -4.56 -8.49 -6.33
N GLY A 17 -4.88 -9.37 -5.38
CA GLY A 17 -4.11 -10.58 -5.11
C GLY A 17 -2.81 -10.33 -4.34
N ARG A 18 -2.61 -9.13 -3.80
CA ARG A 18 -1.42 -8.74 -3.04
C ARG A 18 -1.81 -8.28 -1.64
N PRO A 19 -0.98 -8.56 -0.62
CA PRO A 19 -1.22 -8.08 0.73
C PRO A 19 -1.15 -6.55 0.78
N ALA A 20 -2.06 -5.94 1.53
CA ALA A 20 -2.12 -4.51 1.77
C ALA A 20 -2.59 -4.22 3.20
N LEU A 21 -2.27 -3.02 3.69
CA LEU A 21 -2.76 -2.49 4.96
C LEU A 21 -3.89 -1.51 4.67
N PHE A 22 -4.98 -1.57 5.42
CA PHE A 22 -6.16 -0.71 5.28
C PHE A 22 -6.46 0.04 6.57
N THR A 23 -6.90 1.29 6.44
CA THR A 23 -7.52 2.08 7.51
C THR A 23 -8.63 2.96 6.94
N ASN A 24 -9.63 3.27 7.76
CA ASN A 24 -10.64 4.28 7.45
C ASN A 24 -10.08 5.72 7.54
N SER A 25 -8.96 5.90 8.22
CA SER A 25 -8.29 7.20 8.40
C SER A 25 -7.62 7.68 7.11
N ARG A 26 -7.43 9.00 7.01
CA ARG A 26 -6.54 9.59 6.00
C ARG A 26 -5.12 9.56 6.52
N ILE A 27 -4.18 9.07 5.74
CA ILE A 27 -2.77 9.05 6.13
C ILE A 27 -2.06 10.33 5.72
N ASP A 28 -1.22 10.86 6.61
CA ASP A 28 -0.22 11.86 6.25
C ASP A 28 0.86 11.18 5.41
N ARG A 29 0.88 11.51 4.11
CA ARG A 29 1.78 10.89 3.13
C ARG A 29 3.26 11.17 3.41
N GLY A 30 3.59 12.26 4.12
CA GLY A 30 4.97 12.53 4.55
C GLY A 30 5.47 11.55 5.62
N THR A 31 4.55 10.86 6.30
CA THR A 31 4.87 9.89 7.36
C THR A 31 4.83 8.44 6.87
N VAL A 32 4.51 8.19 5.59
CA VAL A 32 4.49 6.83 5.02
C VAL A 32 5.92 6.26 5.04
N PRO A 33 6.13 5.04 5.56
CA PRO A 33 7.45 4.42 5.56
C PRO A 33 7.98 4.18 4.14
N GLU A 34 9.29 4.26 4.00
CA GLU A 34 9.96 3.94 2.74
C GLU A 34 9.67 2.50 2.30
N GLY A 35 9.49 2.31 0.99
CA GLY A 35 9.09 1.03 0.40
C GLY A 35 7.59 0.73 0.52
N PHE A 36 6.78 1.64 1.08
CA PHE A 36 5.33 1.57 1.00
C PHE A 36 4.77 2.62 0.06
N HIS A 37 3.70 2.24 -0.64
CA HIS A 37 2.94 3.09 -1.54
C HIS A 37 1.56 3.32 -0.96
N CYS A 38 1.14 4.58 -0.92
CA CYS A 38 -0.11 5.02 -0.30
C CYS A 38 -1.14 5.42 -1.36
N TYR A 39 -2.34 4.85 -1.26
CA TYR A 39 -3.46 5.12 -2.16
C TYR A 39 -4.74 5.32 -1.36
N ASP A 40 -5.66 6.09 -1.90
CA ASP A 40 -6.97 6.31 -1.31
C ASP A 40 -8.00 5.41 -2.00
N LEU A 41 -8.97 4.92 -1.22
CA LEU A 41 -10.15 4.23 -1.73
C LEU A 41 -11.30 5.24 -1.87
N ARG A 42 -11.96 5.25 -3.03
CA ARG A 42 -13.14 6.09 -3.26
C ARG A 42 -14.42 5.28 -3.16
N GLY A 43 -15.32 5.75 -2.33
CA GLY A 43 -16.69 5.27 -2.23
C GLY A 43 -17.56 5.68 -3.42
N SER A 44 -18.71 5.02 -3.56
CA SER A 44 -19.70 5.43 -4.54
C SER A 44 -20.48 6.67 -4.06
N ASP A 45 -21.17 7.36 -4.98
CA ASP A 45 -22.03 8.50 -4.59
C ASP A 45 -23.27 8.07 -3.79
N ARG A 46 -23.70 6.81 -3.93
CA ARG A 46 -24.87 6.26 -3.21
C ARG A 46 -24.52 5.71 -1.84
N ASP A 47 -23.30 5.19 -1.71
CA ASP A 47 -22.72 4.64 -0.50
C ASP A 47 -21.23 5.01 -0.48
N PRO A 48 -20.87 6.13 0.18
CA PRO A 48 -19.49 6.59 0.30
C PRO A 48 -18.61 5.65 1.14
N GLY A 49 -19.20 4.77 1.95
CA GLY A 49 -18.48 3.81 2.78
C GLY A 49 -18.06 2.55 2.02
N LYS A 50 -18.57 2.33 0.81
CA LYS A 50 -18.23 1.16 -0.02
C LYS A 50 -17.19 1.49 -1.08
N PRO A 51 -15.92 1.07 -0.93
CA PRO A 51 -14.88 1.28 -1.93
C PRO A 51 -15.27 0.75 -3.33
N THR A 52 -15.04 1.58 -4.35
CA THR A 52 -15.30 1.27 -5.76
C THR A 52 -14.05 1.39 -6.63
N THR A 53 -13.16 2.32 -6.30
CA THR A 53 -11.90 2.55 -6.98
C THR A 53 -10.77 2.73 -5.97
N VAL A 54 -9.57 2.41 -6.40
CA VAL A 54 -8.32 2.88 -5.77
C VAL A 54 -7.74 3.99 -6.64
N GLU A 55 -7.29 5.07 -6.00
CA GLU A 55 -6.79 6.27 -6.65
C GLU A 55 -5.54 6.77 -5.92
N ASN A 56 -4.73 7.59 -6.60
CA ASN A 56 -3.58 8.19 -5.93
C ASN A 56 -3.99 9.08 -4.77
N ARG A 57 -5.10 9.82 -4.88
CA ARG A 57 -5.65 10.63 -3.78
C ARG A 57 -7.11 10.95 -4.06
N VAL A 58 -7.97 10.84 -3.05
CA VAL A 58 -9.41 11.06 -3.16
C VAL A 58 -9.81 12.26 -2.31
N VAL A 59 -10.44 13.25 -2.93
CA VAL A 59 -10.93 14.44 -2.22
C VAL A 59 -12.35 14.22 -1.69
N VAL A 60 -13.24 13.65 -2.52
CA VAL A 60 -14.66 13.46 -2.23
C VAL A 60 -14.98 11.97 -2.16
N ASN A 61 -15.84 11.57 -1.22
CA ASN A 61 -16.21 10.18 -0.97
C ASN A 61 -15.00 9.29 -0.64
N HIS A 62 -14.13 9.75 0.26
CA HIS A 62 -13.05 8.91 0.78
C HIS A 62 -13.65 7.80 1.64
N ALA A 63 -13.34 6.56 1.28
CA ALA A 63 -13.80 5.35 1.94
C ALA A 63 -12.68 4.68 2.78
N GLY A 64 -11.45 5.18 2.68
CA GLY A 64 -10.30 4.66 3.41
C GLY A 64 -8.99 4.84 2.64
N THR A 65 -7.91 4.39 3.25
CA THR A 65 -6.56 4.48 2.71
C THR A 65 -5.92 3.10 2.75
N VAL A 66 -5.14 2.77 1.71
CA VAL A 66 -4.38 1.52 1.65
C VAL A 66 -2.89 1.78 1.48
N LEU A 67 -2.07 1.04 2.23
CA LEU A 67 -0.63 0.97 2.03
C LEU A 67 -0.26 -0.38 1.43
N THR A 68 0.60 -0.34 0.43
CA THR A 68 1.07 -1.53 -0.31
C THR A 68 2.58 -1.55 -0.38
N ALA A 69 3.19 -2.73 -0.25
CA ALA A 69 4.64 -2.89 -0.38
C ALA A 69 5.10 -2.84 -1.85
N GLU A 70 4.20 -3.09 -2.79
CA GLU A 70 4.45 -2.97 -4.23
C GLU A 70 3.50 -1.94 -4.84
N PRO A 71 3.96 -1.14 -5.82
CA PRO A 71 3.14 -0.11 -6.41
C PRO A 71 1.96 -0.71 -7.18
N ILE A 72 0.80 -0.09 -7.04
CA ILE A 72 -0.37 -0.37 -7.86
C ILE A 72 -0.25 0.46 -9.13
N THR A 73 -0.30 -0.19 -10.29
CA THR A 73 -0.45 0.51 -11.57
C THR A 73 -1.82 1.17 -11.62
N ILE A 74 -1.84 2.51 -11.53
CA ILE A 74 -3.02 3.33 -11.75
C ILE A 74 -3.02 3.78 -13.22
N PRO A 75 -4.06 3.45 -14.02
CA PRO A 75 -4.18 3.89 -15.40
C PRO A 75 -4.20 5.42 -15.55
N ARG A 76 -4.04 5.91 -16.79
CA ARG A 76 -4.12 7.36 -17.12
C ARG A 76 -5.44 8.02 -16.69
N GLU A 77 -6.50 7.24 -16.57
CA GLU A 77 -7.82 7.65 -16.06
C GLU A 77 -7.77 8.12 -14.59
N GLY A 78 -6.68 7.85 -13.87
CA GLY A 78 -6.45 8.32 -12.50
C GLY A 78 -6.98 7.38 -11.41
N PHE A 79 -7.70 6.32 -11.80
CA PHE A 79 -8.24 5.34 -10.89
C PHE A 79 -8.16 3.92 -11.45
N ARG A 80 -8.08 2.94 -10.56
CA ARG A 80 -8.24 1.52 -10.89
C ARG A 80 -9.49 0.98 -10.20
N ARG A 81 -10.40 0.40 -10.98
CA ARG A 81 -11.65 -0.17 -10.44
C ARG A 81 -11.36 -1.39 -9.57
N LEU A 82 -11.98 -1.43 -8.40
CA LEU A 82 -12.10 -2.63 -7.60
C LEU A 82 -13.20 -3.48 -8.26
N ARG A 83 -12.82 -4.51 -9.01
CA ARG A 83 -13.81 -5.39 -9.66
C ARG A 83 -14.61 -6.10 -8.56
N GLY A 84 -15.90 -5.71 -8.43
CA GLY A 84 -16.91 -6.43 -7.67
C GLY A 84 -16.50 -6.73 -6.24
N GLY A 85 -16.68 -5.76 -5.34
CA GLY A 85 -16.75 -6.03 -3.91
C GLY A 85 -17.93 -6.98 -3.62
N ARG A 86 -17.72 -8.29 -3.78
CA ARG A 86 -18.50 -9.30 -3.07
C ARG A 86 -18.22 -9.08 -1.59
N GLN A 87 -19.28 -9.02 -0.78
CA GLN A 87 -19.16 -8.94 0.66
C GLN A 87 -18.29 -10.12 1.13
N ASN A 88 -17.06 -9.82 1.52
CA ASN A 88 -16.23 -10.77 2.25
C ASN A 88 -16.60 -10.55 3.71
N TYR A 89 -17.14 -11.58 4.38
CA TYR A 89 -17.34 -11.53 5.82
C TYR A 89 -16.00 -11.88 6.46
N GLY A 90 -15.37 -10.88 7.05
CA GLY A 90 -14.11 -11.00 7.76
C GLY A 90 -14.35 -10.98 9.27
N TYR A 91 -13.81 -11.95 10.00
CA TYR A 91 -13.71 -11.88 11.45
C TYR A 91 -12.23 -11.85 11.83
N ILE A 92 -11.85 -10.87 12.66
CA ILE A 92 -10.52 -10.79 13.26
C ILE A 92 -10.68 -11.10 14.75
N VAL A 93 -9.91 -12.07 15.23
CA VAL A 93 -9.77 -12.37 16.65
C VAL A 93 -8.31 -12.24 17.03
N GLU A 94 -8.02 -11.44 18.04
CA GLU A 94 -6.69 -11.29 18.59
C GLU A 94 -6.57 -11.95 19.95
N THR A 95 -5.41 -12.58 20.15
CA THR A 95 -4.94 -13.07 21.44
C THR A 95 -3.64 -12.34 21.77
N GLU A 96 -3.04 -12.64 22.92
CA GLU A 96 -1.76 -12.06 23.31
C GLU A 96 -0.64 -12.29 22.27
N HIS A 97 -0.70 -13.41 21.54
CA HIS A 97 0.40 -13.84 20.65
C HIS A 97 0.00 -14.04 19.20
N TYR A 98 -1.30 -14.17 18.89
CA TYR A 98 -1.76 -14.49 17.55
C TYR A 98 -2.93 -13.62 17.11
N ARG A 99 -2.95 -13.31 15.82
CA ARG A 99 -4.11 -12.76 15.12
C ARG A 99 -4.68 -13.82 14.18
N TYR A 100 -5.97 -14.09 14.35
CA TYR A 100 -6.75 -14.99 13.50
C TYR A 100 -7.61 -14.16 12.56
N CYS A 101 -7.47 -14.39 11.26
CA CYS A 101 -8.28 -13.76 10.22
C CYS A 101 -9.11 -14.84 9.54
N LEU A 102 -10.41 -14.88 9.82
CA LEU A 102 -11.35 -15.71 9.09
C LEU A 102 -11.95 -14.88 7.96
N ARG A 103 -11.82 -15.37 6.72
CA ARG A 103 -12.52 -14.79 5.57
C ARG A 103 -13.51 -15.80 5.03
N CYS A 104 -14.77 -15.37 4.91
CA CYS A 104 -15.83 -16.12 4.24
C CYS A 104 -16.28 -15.35 2.99
N ASN A 105 -16.29 -16.06 1.86
CA ASN A 105 -16.86 -15.58 0.61
C ASN A 105 -17.97 -16.57 0.20
N PRO A 106 -19.24 -16.30 0.55
CA PRO A 106 -20.35 -17.22 0.30
C PRO A 106 -20.82 -17.24 -1.18
N GLY A 107 -19.90 -17.02 -2.11
CA GLY A 107 -20.15 -17.08 -3.54
C GLY A 107 -20.12 -18.52 -4.07
N PRO A 108 -21.13 -18.99 -4.84
CA PRO A 108 -21.07 -20.29 -5.49
C PRO A 108 -19.83 -20.39 -6.41
N GLY A 109 -19.05 -21.47 -6.26
CA GLY A 109 -17.86 -21.75 -7.10
C GLY A 109 -16.52 -21.22 -6.57
N ASP A 110 -16.49 -20.46 -5.47
CA ASP A 110 -15.26 -19.99 -4.84
C ASP A 110 -14.80 -20.93 -3.70
N TYR A 111 -13.52 -20.86 -3.31
CA TYR A 111 -13.05 -21.46 -2.04
C TYR A 111 -13.76 -20.74 -0.88
N GLN A 112 -14.68 -21.45 -0.22
CA GLN A 112 -15.78 -20.86 0.56
C GLN A 112 -15.34 -20.17 1.85
N ALA A 113 -14.26 -20.62 2.49
CA ALA A 113 -13.70 -20.02 3.70
C ALA A 113 -12.22 -20.38 3.88
N TYR A 114 -11.42 -19.45 4.41
CA TYR A 114 -10.07 -19.74 4.89
C TYR A 114 -9.76 -18.98 6.18
N LEU A 115 -9.02 -19.64 7.07
CA LEU A 115 -8.57 -19.12 8.35
C LEU A 115 -7.04 -18.98 8.29
N ALA A 116 -6.54 -17.77 8.48
CA ALA A 116 -5.11 -17.51 8.61
C ALA A 116 -4.77 -17.18 10.07
N ALA A 117 -3.64 -17.71 10.56
CA ALA A 117 -3.11 -17.43 11.89
C ALA A 117 -1.72 -16.80 11.76
N PHE A 118 -1.54 -15.62 12.37
CA PHE A 118 -0.29 -14.88 12.30
C PHE A 118 0.30 -14.67 13.70
N ASP A 119 1.60 -14.90 13.88
CA ASP A 119 2.32 -14.61 15.13
C ASP A 119 2.61 -13.11 15.25
N LEU A 120 2.00 -12.47 16.24
CA LEU A 120 2.09 -11.04 16.50
C LEU A 120 3.51 -10.60 16.89
N ARG A 121 4.32 -11.48 17.50
CA ARG A 121 5.70 -11.16 17.91
C ARG A 121 6.59 -11.05 16.69
N VAL A 122 6.47 -12.01 15.77
CA VAL A 122 7.19 -11.98 14.48
C VAL A 122 6.80 -10.75 13.69
N GLN A 123 5.50 -10.42 13.65
CA GLN A 123 5.02 -9.22 12.96
C GLN A 123 5.59 -7.93 13.58
N ARG A 124 5.59 -7.81 14.91
CA ARG A 124 6.17 -6.66 15.62
C ARG A 124 7.68 -6.55 15.41
N MET A 125 8.41 -7.67 15.39
CA MET A 125 9.85 -7.67 15.09
C MET A 125 10.12 -7.20 13.66
N ASN A 126 9.36 -7.67 12.68
CA ASN A 126 9.51 -7.25 11.29
C ASN A 126 9.22 -5.76 11.09
N MET A 127 8.24 -5.20 11.80
CA MET A 127 7.97 -3.75 11.76
C MET A 127 9.05 -2.92 12.46
N LYS A 128 9.68 -3.45 13.51
CA LYS A 128 10.75 -2.77 14.26
C LYS A 128 12.12 -2.86 13.59
N GLN A 129 12.39 -3.89 12.80
CA GLN A 129 13.70 -4.10 12.14
C GLN A 129 13.96 -3.13 10.97
N LYS A 130 13.02 -2.26 10.60
CA LYS A 130 13.15 -1.36 9.45
C LYS A 130 13.25 0.14 9.83
N THR A 131 14.37 0.54 10.47
CA THR A 131 15.06 1.88 10.36
C THR A 131 16.30 1.98 11.28
N PRO A 132 17.32 2.85 11.02
CA PRO A 132 17.98 3.25 9.77
C PRO A 132 19.54 3.06 9.82
N ALA A 133 20.17 2.51 8.78
CA ALA A 133 21.57 2.79 8.42
C ALA A 133 21.97 2.03 7.13
N GLN A 134 21.99 2.74 6.01
CA GLN A 134 23.11 2.69 5.05
C GLN A 134 23.28 4.12 4.50
N ASP A 135 23.79 4.98 5.38
CA ASP A 135 24.62 6.09 4.96
C ASP A 135 25.95 5.48 4.46
N CYS A 136 26.22 5.64 3.17
CA CYS A 136 27.57 5.56 2.63
C CYS A 136 27.76 6.83 1.83
N GLY A 137 28.18 7.88 2.52
CA GLY A 137 28.68 9.09 1.89
C GLY A 137 29.81 8.79 0.92
N LEU A 138 29.78 9.47 -0.23
CA LEU A 138 30.97 9.93 -0.92
C LEU A 138 30.70 11.38 -1.35
N GLU A 139 31.31 12.24 -0.53
CA GLU A 139 31.94 13.55 -0.76
C GLU A 139 31.53 14.43 -1.96
N ASP A 140 31.37 15.70 -1.61
CA ASP A 140 31.20 16.86 -2.47
C ASP A 140 32.25 16.96 -3.59
N GLY A 141 31.77 17.30 -4.79
CA GLY A 141 32.61 17.61 -5.94
C GLY A 141 31.84 18.40 -6.99
N ILE A 142 31.56 19.68 -6.69
CA ILE A 142 31.16 20.67 -7.69
C ILE A 142 32.36 20.88 -8.63
N GLY A 143 32.15 20.62 -9.92
CA GLY A 143 33.11 20.86 -10.98
C GLY A 143 32.42 20.96 -12.33
N ASP A 144 31.84 22.13 -12.60
CA ASP A 144 31.44 22.60 -13.92
C ASP A 144 32.62 22.52 -14.90
N GLN A 145 32.41 21.92 -16.09
CA GLN A 145 33.03 22.27 -17.37
C GLN A 145 32.54 21.32 -18.48
N THR A 146 31.64 21.81 -19.33
CA THR A 146 31.72 21.53 -20.78
C THR A 146 32.79 22.48 -21.35
N PRO A 147 33.57 22.17 -22.41
CA PRO A 147 32.99 21.95 -23.75
C PRO A 147 33.82 21.12 -24.78
N GLU A 148 33.21 20.98 -25.96
CA GLU A 148 33.78 20.84 -27.33
C GLU A 148 34.14 19.48 -27.97
N GLN A 149 33.39 19.20 -29.06
CA GLN A 149 33.81 18.92 -30.45
C GLN A 149 34.81 17.78 -30.74
N GLY A 150 34.40 16.86 -31.64
CA GLY A 150 35.29 15.91 -32.31
C GLY A 150 34.57 15.02 -33.33
N ILE A 151 34.70 15.35 -34.61
CA ILE A 151 34.06 14.75 -35.79
C ILE A 151 34.94 13.62 -36.40
N THR A 152 34.29 12.54 -36.87
CA THR A 152 34.62 11.55 -37.95
C THR A 152 35.77 10.50 -37.88
N MET A 153 35.34 9.25 -38.20
CA MET A 153 35.76 8.30 -39.28
C MET A 153 36.99 7.36 -39.18
N GLY A 154 36.75 6.13 -39.69
CA GLY A 154 37.73 5.17 -40.23
C GLY A 154 37.94 3.95 -39.34
N GLY A 155 37.47 2.74 -39.67
CA GLY A 155 37.98 1.81 -40.70
C GLY A 155 38.46 0.54 -39.94
N LEU A 156 38.02 -0.68 -40.23
CA LEU A 156 38.10 -1.47 -41.47
C LEU A 156 36.84 -2.30 -41.69
#